data_AF-A0A1Y2M7U2-F1
#
_entry.id   AF-A0A1Y2M7U2-F1
#
_cell.length_a   1.000
_cell.length_b   1.000
_cell.length_c   1.000
_cell.angle_alpha   90.00
_cell.angle_beta   90.00
_cell.angle_gamma   90.00
#
_symmetry.space_group_name_H-M   'P 1'
#
loop_
_entity.id
_entity.type
_entity.pdbx_description
1 polymer ?
#
loop_
_entity_poly.entity_id
_entity_poly.type
_entity_poly.pdbx_seq_one_letter_code
_entity_poly.pdbx_strand_id
1 'polypeptide(L)'
;MAEKRAHDAESSRPAKKAKKGFQIGPANLPDGTHRRKVKKIKEDIIYKAKLKKQYAKLKAREGDLEEAPRRSVYDREAEKNADNDDNDDSAEPVPEATLEPHPDRVKMLEEPEKEAPTFERRQRRTRLDPFQKEAEIARKKKEQAEARQKAREDADRERTKKIAERERFRKAMAKARGGPNGQRKLGRESRVLLEKAQRLMGKS
;
A
#
# COMPACT_ATOMS: atom_id res chain seq x y z
N MET A 1 49.38 -0.34 -32.66
CA MET A 1 48.41 0.05 -31.62
C MET A 1 48.80 -0.67 -30.33
N ALA A 2 49.37 0.03 -29.35
CA ALA A 2 49.83 -0.57 -28.10
C ALA A 2 48.80 -0.33 -26.98
N GLU A 3 48.38 -1.39 -26.30
CA GLU A 3 47.43 -1.34 -25.19
C GLU A 3 48.05 -0.65 -23.97
N LYS A 4 47.32 0.32 -23.39
CA LYS A 4 47.72 1.01 -22.16
C LYS A 4 47.68 0.02 -20.98
N ARG A 5 48.82 -0.16 -20.29
CA ARG A 5 48.91 -0.91 -19.03
C ARG A 5 47.93 -0.34 -17.99
N ALA A 6 47.17 -1.21 -17.34
CA ALA A 6 46.34 -0.88 -16.19
C ALA A 6 47.23 -0.46 -15.01
N HIS A 7 46.91 0.69 -14.41
CA HIS A 7 47.58 1.21 -13.22
C HIS A 7 46.99 0.53 -11.96
N ASP A 8 47.25 -0.77 -11.79
CA ASP A 8 46.95 -1.50 -10.56
C ASP A 8 48.21 -1.54 -9.69
N ALA A 9 48.33 -0.65 -8.68
CA ALA A 9 49.14 -0.87 -7.46
C ALA A 9 49.24 0.33 -6.48
N GLU A 10 48.28 1.27 -6.39
CA GLU A 10 48.38 2.34 -5.39
C GLU A 10 47.07 2.62 -4.64
N SER A 11 46.55 1.63 -3.90
CA SER A 11 45.55 1.90 -2.84
C SER A 11 45.55 0.92 -1.66
N SER A 12 46.58 0.07 -1.51
CA SER A 12 46.68 -0.90 -0.40
C SER A 12 47.51 -0.41 0.80
N ARG A 13 47.58 0.90 1.05
CA ARG A 13 48.10 1.42 2.33
C ARG A 13 46.93 1.72 3.25
N PRO A 14 46.82 1.11 4.44
CA PRO A 14 45.78 1.48 5.38
C PRO A 14 45.99 2.95 5.78
N ALA A 15 45.11 3.83 5.33
CA ALA A 15 45.14 5.24 5.70
C ALA A 15 45.14 5.33 7.23
N LYS A 16 46.18 5.97 7.80
CA LYS A 16 46.30 6.18 9.25
C LYS A 16 45.03 6.87 9.72
N LYS A 17 44.31 6.24 10.66
CA LYS A 17 43.07 6.82 11.23
C LYS A 17 43.44 8.14 11.89
N ALA A 18 42.98 9.26 11.33
CA ALA A 18 43.12 10.56 11.97
C ALA A 18 42.46 10.51 13.35
N LYS A 19 43.22 10.80 14.41
CA LYS A 19 42.69 10.91 15.77
C LYS A 19 41.66 12.05 15.76
N LYS A 20 40.40 11.74 16.09
CA LYS A 20 39.37 12.78 16.25
C LYS A 20 39.83 13.77 17.32
N GLY A 21 39.84 15.06 16.97
CA GLY A 21 40.16 16.13 17.91
C GLY A 21 39.18 16.19 19.07
N PHE A 22 39.47 17.07 20.03
CA PHE A 22 38.68 17.27 21.25
C PHE A 22 37.21 17.57 20.91
N GLN A 23 36.33 16.60 21.19
CA GLN A 23 34.90 16.70 20.90
C GLN A 23 34.23 17.47 22.05
N ILE A 24 34.03 18.78 21.85
CA ILE A 24 33.33 19.63 22.81
C ILE A 24 31.83 19.45 22.60
N GLY A 25 31.18 18.82 23.57
CA GLY A 25 29.73 18.58 23.58
C GLY A 25 29.43 17.10 23.82
N PRO A 26 28.41 16.79 24.64
CA PRO A 26 28.19 15.43 25.09
C PRO A 26 27.91 14.54 23.88
N ALA A 27 28.60 13.40 23.81
CA ALA A 27 28.48 12.39 22.75
C ALA A 27 27.05 11.81 22.58
N ASN A 28 26.10 12.26 23.42
CA ASN A 28 24.68 11.95 23.43
C ASN A 28 23.79 13.14 23.00
N LEU A 29 24.34 14.19 22.36
CA LEU A 29 23.50 15.21 21.75
C LEU A 29 22.62 14.54 20.68
N PRO A 30 21.29 14.73 20.68
CA PRO A 30 20.42 14.11 19.72
C PRO A 30 20.92 14.43 18.31
N ASP A 31 21.45 13.40 17.64
CA ASP A 31 21.87 13.47 16.24
C ASP A 31 20.82 14.27 15.47
N GLY A 32 21.21 15.43 14.95
CA GLY A 32 20.27 16.41 14.41
C GLY A 32 19.23 15.76 13.49
N THR A 33 18.04 16.35 13.39
CA THR A 33 16.87 15.77 12.70
C THR A 33 17.19 15.18 11.31
N HIS A 34 18.14 15.77 10.58
CA HIS A 34 18.65 15.26 9.31
C HIS A 34 19.48 13.98 9.42
N ARG A 35 20.38 13.85 10.41
CA ARG A 35 21.18 12.62 10.62
C ARG A 35 20.29 11.41 10.96
N ARG A 36 19.25 11.61 11.78
CA ARG A 36 18.25 10.57 12.07
C ARG A 36 17.50 10.12 10.83
N LYS A 37 17.04 11.06 10.00
CA LYS A 37 16.39 10.75 8.72
C LYS A 37 17.31 9.96 7.79
N VAL A 38 18.58 10.36 7.67
CA VAL A 38 19.56 9.65 6.85
C VAL A 38 19.82 8.23 7.38
N LYS A 39 19.97 8.06 8.70
CA LYS A 39 20.13 6.73 9.32
C LYS A 39 18.92 5.84 9.02
N LYS A 40 17.70 6.36 9.22
CA LYS A 40 16.45 5.65 8.90
C LYS A 40 16.35 5.25 7.43
N ILE A 41 16.64 6.18 6.51
CA ILE A 41 16.64 5.89 5.06
C ILE A 41 17.63 4.78 4.74
N LYS A 42 18.84 4.80 5.33
CA LYS A 42 19.85 3.75 5.11
C LYS A 42 19.38 2.41 5.65
N GLU A 43 18.85 2.36 6.86
CA GLU A 43 18.30 1.15 7.47
C GLU A 43 17.16 0.57 6.63
N ASP A 44 16.23 1.41 6.17
CA ASP A 44 15.11 1.02 5.31
C ASP A 44 15.59 0.43 3.97
N ILE A 45 16.60 1.03 3.34
CA ILE A 45 17.18 0.53 2.08
C ILE A 45 17.84 -0.84 2.30
N ILE A 46 18.62 -0.98 3.37
CA ILE A 46 19.29 -2.24 3.72
C ILE A 46 18.26 -3.33 4.01
N TYR A 47 17.21 -3.01 4.77
CA TYR A 47 16.13 -3.94 5.10
C TYR A 47 15.40 -4.43 3.84
N LYS A 48 15.00 -3.51 2.94
CA LYS A 48 14.37 -3.86 1.66
C LYS A 48 15.26 -4.76 0.80
N ALA A 49 16.56 -4.49 0.76
CA ALA A 49 17.51 -5.33 0.03
C ALA A 49 17.62 -6.74 0.64
N LYS A 50 17.63 -6.86 1.98
CA LYS A 50 17.62 -8.16 2.66
C LYS A 50 16.33 -8.94 2.38
N LEU A 51 15.17 -8.30 2.44
CA LEU A 51 13.90 -8.92 2.10
C LEU A 51 13.88 -9.43 0.65
N LYS A 52 14.35 -8.62 -0.31
CA LYS A 52 14.45 -9.04 -1.71
C LYS A 52 15.37 -10.26 -1.88
N LYS A 53 16.50 -10.30 -1.18
CA LYS A 53 17.40 -11.46 -1.20
C LYS A 53 16.76 -12.71 -0.60
N GLN A 54 16.06 -12.58 0.53
CA GLN A 54 15.36 -13.70 1.16
C GLN A 54 14.22 -14.20 0.25
N TYR A 55 13.44 -13.30 -0.31
CA TYR A 55 12.38 -13.64 -1.25
C TYR A 55 12.92 -14.33 -2.51
N ALA A 56 14.02 -13.83 -3.09
CA ALA A 56 14.67 -14.48 -4.22
C ALA A 56 15.15 -15.91 -3.89
N LYS A 57 15.66 -16.14 -2.66
CA LYS A 57 16.03 -17.48 -2.20
C LYS A 57 14.84 -18.41 -2.05
N LEU A 58 13.74 -17.92 -1.47
CA LEU A 58 12.50 -18.71 -1.34
C LEU A 58 11.93 -19.02 -2.71
N LYS A 59 11.87 -18.03 -3.60
CA LYS A 59 11.39 -18.21 -4.97
C LYS A 59 12.25 -19.18 -5.77
N ALA A 60 13.57 -19.16 -5.60
CA ALA A 60 14.45 -20.16 -6.23
C ALA A 60 14.13 -21.57 -5.70
N ARG A 61 14.01 -21.73 -4.38
CA ARG A 61 13.64 -23.01 -3.76
C ARG A 61 12.25 -23.48 -4.19
N GLU A 62 11.27 -22.59 -4.29
CA GLU A 62 9.92 -22.91 -4.75
C GLU A 62 9.92 -23.24 -6.25
N GLY A 63 10.68 -22.52 -7.07
CA GLY A 63 10.90 -22.86 -8.48
C GLY A 63 11.52 -24.25 -8.63
N ASP A 64 12.56 -24.57 -7.87
CA ASP A 64 13.17 -25.91 -7.85
C ASP A 64 12.17 -26.99 -7.39
N LEU A 65 11.25 -26.67 -6.47
CA LEU A 65 10.19 -27.56 -5.99
C LEU A 65 8.99 -27.69 -6.94
N GLU A 66 8.78 -26.71 -7.82
CA GLU A 66 7.76 -26.72 -8.88
C GLU A 66 8.26 -27.41 -10.15
N GLU A 67 9.55 -27.27 -10.47
CA GLU A 67 10.23 -27.96 -11.57
C GLU A 67 10.57 -29.42 -11.23
N ALA A 68 10.84 -29.72 -9.96
CA ALA A 68 10.90 -31.10 -9.50
C ALA A 68 9.50 -31.74 -9.55
N PRO A 69 9.31 -32.91 -10.18
CA PRO A 69 8.03 -33.58 -10.18
C PRO A 69 7.65 -33.86 -8.72
N ARG A 70 6.52 -33.30 -8.28
CA ARG A 70 5.95 -33.61 -6.96
C ARG A 70 5.66 -35.10 -6.94
N ARG A 71 6.56 -35.89 -6.34
CA ARG A 71 6.37 -37.34 -6.15
C ARG A 71 5.04 -37.53 -5.43
N SER A 72 4.13 -38.26 -6.05
CA SER A 72 2.80 -38.48 -5.49
C SER A 72 2.94 -39.32 -4.22
N VAL A 73 1.94 -39.23 -3.32
CA VAL A 73 1.91 -40.08 -2.12
C VAL A 73 1.95 -41.56 -2.52
N TYR A 74 1.35 -41.91 -3.66
CA TYR A 74 1.38 -43.24 -4.26
C TYR A 74 2.78 -43.67 -4.73
N ASP A 75 3.58 -42.79 -5.35
CA ASP A 75 4.99 -43.12 -5.70
C ASP A 75 5.84 -43.37 -4.45
N ARG A 76 5.53 -42.66 -3.35
CA ARG A 76 6.22 -42.79 -2.07
C ARG A 76 5.81 -44.05 -1.29
N GLU A 77 4.57 -44.49 -1.45
CA GLU A 77 4.05 -45.73 -0.86
C GLU A 77 4.39 -46.96 -1.70
N ALA A 78 4.52 -46.84 -3.02
CA ALA A 78 4.95 -47.93 -3.90
C ALA A 78 6.39 -48.41 -3.61
N GLU A 79 7.33 -47.50 -3.31
CA GLU A 79 8.68 -47.86 -2.84
C GLU A 79 8.66 -48.52 -1.44
N LYS A 80 7.58 -48.32 -0.67
CA LYS A 80 7.40 -48.85 0.69
C LYS A 80 6.65 -50.19 0.71
N ASN A 81 5.77 -50.42 -0.28
CA ASN A 81 4.95 -51.61 -0.45
C ASN A 81 5.60 -52.66 -1.37
N ALA A 82 6.62 -52.31 -2.16
CA ALA A 82 7.42 -53.30 -2.91
C ALA A 82 8.18 -54.29 -2.01
N ASP A 83 8.21 -54.06 -0.69
CA ASP A 83 8.79 -54.95 0.32
C ASP A 83 7.76 -55.85 1.03
N ASN A 84 6.45 -55.70 0.76
CA ASN A 84 5.38 -56.50 1.37
C ASN A 84 4.13 -56.54 0.49
N ASP A 85 3.97 -57.53 -0.38
CA ASP A 85 2.62 -57.94 -0.80
C ASP A 85 2.59 -59.38 -1.35
N ASP A 86 1.92 -60.25 -0.60
CA ASP A 86 1.58 -61.64 -0.91
C ASP A 86 0.15 -61.81 -0.37
N ASN A 87 -0.82 -62.13 -1.25
CA ASN A 87 -2.22 -62.57 -1.00
C ASN A 87 -3.26 -61.51 -0.55
N ASP A 88 -4.54 -61.54 -0.93
CA ASP A 88 -5.36 -62.29 -1.90
C ASP A 88 -6.77 -61.62 -1.89
N ASP A 89 -7.47 -61.69 -3.01
CA ASP A 89 -8.82 -61.16 -3.28
C ASP A 89 -9.91 -62.17 -2.86
N SER A 90 -11.09 -61.73 -2.42
CA SER A 90 -12.36 -62.50 -2.64
C SER A 90 -13.62 -61.73 -2.19
N ALA A 91 -14.56 -61.56 -3.12
CA ALA A 91 -15.89 -60.99 -2.92
C ALA A 91 -16.97 -61.94 -3.49
N GLU A 92 -18.09 -62.15 -2.79
CA GLU A 92 -19.25 -62.96 -3.22
C GLU A 92 -20.54 -62.12 -3.42
N PRO A 93 -21.49 -62.51 -4.32
CA PRO A 93 -22.66 -61.70 -4.70
C PRO A 93 -24.03 -62.16 -4.11
N VAL A 94 -25.02 -61.24 -4.08
CA VAL A 94 -26.37 -61.34 -3.45
C VAL A 94 -27.49 -61.52 -4.51
N PRO A 95 -28.58 -62.30 -4.27
CA PRO A 95 -29.57 -62.66 -5.31
C PRO A 95 -30.65 -61.59 -5.63
N GLU A 96 -31.29 -61.79 -6.80
CA GLU A 96 -32.02 -60.84 -7.66
C GLU A 96 -33.42 -60.37 -7.17
N ALA A 97 -33.78 -59.13 -7.52
CA ALA A 97 -35.02 -58.44 -7.13
C ALA A 97 -36.19 -58.71 -8.12
N THR A 98 -37.36 -59.09 -7.61
CA THR A 98 -38.57 -59.32 -8.40
C THR A 98 -39.23 -58.01 -8.89
N LEU A 99 -39.85 -58.08 -10.07
CA LEU A 99 -40.31 -56.94 -10.89
C LEU A 99 -41.68 -56.35 -10.49
N GLU A 100 -42.24 -56.73 -9.34
CA GLU A 100 -43.54 -56.22 -8.89
C GLU A 100 -43.37 -54.96 -8.03
N PRO A 101 -44.10 -53.86 -8.30
CA PRO A 101 -44.01 -52.67 -7.48
C PRO A 101 -44.56 -52.95 -6.08
N HIS A 102 -43.77 -52.57 -5.06
CA HIS A 102 -44.15 -52.69 -3.65
C HIS A 102 -45.56 -52.13 -3.40
N PRO A 103 -46.40 -52.76 -2.58
CA PRO A 103 -47.80 -52.38 -2.37
C PRO A 103 -47.99 -50.91 -1.95
N ASP A 104 -47.00 -50.31 -1.30
CA ASP A 104 -47.02 -48.89 -0.92
C ASP A 104 -46.95 -47.95 -2.13
N ARG A 105 -46.30 -48.35 -3.23
CA ARG A 105 -46.27 -47.58 -4.47
C ARG A 105 -47.63 -47.56 -5.16
N VAL A 106 -48.38 -48.65 -5.09
CA VAL A 106 -49.73 -48.76 -5.67
C VAL A 106 -50.70 -47.82 -4.95
N LYS A 107 -50.63 -47.76 -3.60
CA LYS A 107 -51.45 -46.84 -2.79
C LYS A 107 -51.20 -45.37 -3.10
N MET A 108 -49.97 -45.01 -3.47
CA MET A 108 -49.63 -43.63 -3.80
C MET A 108 -50.15 -43.18 -5.18
N LEU A 109 -50.46 -44.13 -6.07
CA LEU A 109 -50.99 -43.91 -7.41
C LEU A 109 -52.53 -43.85 -7.44
N GLU A 110 -53.20 -44.49 -6.48
CA GLU A 110 -54.67 -44.49 -6.38
C GLU A 110 -55.26 -43.28 -5.63
N GLU A 111 -54.47 -42.53 -4.85
CA GLU A 111 -54.97 -41.31 -4.21
C GLU A 111 -55.18 -40.17 -5.23
N PRO A 112 -56.34 -39.48 -5.24
CA PRO A 112 -56.59 -38.39 -6.17
C PRO A 112 -55.69 -37.19 -5.87
N GLU A 113 -55.10 -36.61 -6.93
CA GLU A 113 -54.17 -35.48 -6.85
C GLU A 113 -54.81 -34.28 -6.12
N LYS A 114 -54.34 -34.01 -4.91
CA LYS A 114 -54.69 -32.79 -4.17
C LYS A 114 -54.06 -31.60 -4.87
N GLU A 115 -54.87 -30.60 -5.23
CA GLU A 115 -54.41 -29.36 -5.85
C GLU A 115 -53.25 -28.74 -5.04
N ALA A 116 -52.10 -28.59 -5.69
CA ALA A 116 -50.88 -28.11 -5.04
C ALA A 116 -51.07 -26.65 -4.58
N PRO A 117 -50.68 -26.31 -3.33
CA PRO A 117 -50.75 -24.93 -2.87
C PRO A 117 -49.84 -24.06 -3.74
N THR A 118 -50.36 -22.91 -4.20
CA THR A 118 -49.57 -21.89 -4.90
C THR A 118 -48.52 -21.34 -3.94
N PHE A 119 -47.29 -21.85 -4.05
CA PHE A 119 -46.16 -21.39 -3.25
C PHE A 119 -45.86 -19.92 -3.58
N GLU A 120 -46.21 -19.00 -2.69
CA GLU A 120 -45.67 -17.65 -2.71
C GLU A 120 -44.14 -17.74 -2.76
N ARG A 121 -43.53 -17.19 -3.81
CA ARG A 121 -42.07 -17.18 -3.98
C ARG A 121 -41.45 -16.47 -2.78
N ARG A 122 -40.97 -17.25 -1.81
CA ARG A 122 -40.16 -16.77 -0.68
C ARG A 122 -39.03 -15.89 -1.24
N GLN A 123 -39.10 -14.60 -0.96
CA GLN A 123 -38.08 -13.62 -1.34
C GLN A 123 -36.72 -14.13 -0.85
N ARG A 124 -35.79 -14.38 -1.79
CA ARG A 124 -34.46 -14.90 -1.45
C ARG A 124 -33.73 -13.84 -0.63
N ARG A 125 -33.26 -14.22 0.56
CA ARG A 125 -32.42 -13.35 1.40
C ARG A 125 -31.18 -12.95 0.62
N THR A 126 -30.89 -11.66 0.57
CA THR A 126 -29.67 -11.12 -0.05
C THR A 126 -28.47 -11.66 0.69
N ARG A 127 -27.52 -12.25 -0.05
CA ARG A 127 -26.27 -12.76 0.52
C ARG A 127 -25.45 -11.57 1.04
N LEU A 128 -24.88 -11.72 2.24
CA LEU A 128 -23.95 -10.74 2.78
C LEU A 128 -22.67 -10.78 1.95
N ASP A 129 -22.21 -9.61 1.53
CA ASP A 129 -20.96 -9.47 0.78
C ASP A 129 -19.79 -9.75 1.73
N PRO A 130 -18.93 -10.75 1.44
CA PRO A 130 -17.84 -11.15 2.34
C PRO A 130 -16.85 -10.02 2.65
N PHE A 131 -16.77 -8.96 1.83
CA PHE A 131 -15.76 -7.90 1.97
C PHE A 131 -16.29 -6.59 2.56
N GLN A 132 -17.44 -6.59 3.23
CA GLN A 132 -18.02 -5.38 3.84
C GLN A 132 -17.04 -4.65 4.78
N LYS A 133 -16.33 -5.40 5.63
CA LYS A 133 -15.34 -4.83 6.56
C LYS A 133 -14.16 -4.19 5.82
N GLU A 134 -13.71 -4.79 4.72
CA GLU A 134 -12.62 -4.24 3.91
C GLU A 134 -13.04 -3.00 3.15
N ALA A 135 -14.27 -2.99 2.63
CA ALA A 135 -14.86 -1.83 1.98
C ALA A 135 -14.98 -0.64 2.94
N GLU A 136 -15.37 -0.86 4.20
CA GLU A 136 -15.40 0.18 5.23
C GLU A 136 -14.01 0.74 5.53
N ILE A 137 -13.00 -0.13 5.64
CA ILE A 137 -11.60 0.29 5.86
C ILE A 137 -11.10 1.10 4.66
N ALA A 138 -11.43 0.69 3.43
CA ALA A 138 -11.07 1.42 2.22
C ALA A 138 -11.74 2.80 2.16
N ARG A 139 -13.02 2.90 2.52
CA ARG A 139 -13.75 4.18 2.63
C ARG A 139 -13.12 5.12 3.63
N LYS A 140 -12.83 4.64 4.86
CA LYS A 140 -12.16 5.43 5.90
C LYS A 140 -10.78 5.95 5.43
N LYS A 141 -10.00 5.12 4.74
CA LYS A 141 -8.71 5.53 4.17
C LYS A 141 -8.87 6.60 3.08
N LYS A 142 -9.89 6.46 2.22
CA LYS A 142 -10.20 7.43 1.17
C LYS A 142 -10.62 8.77 1.76
N GLU A 143 -11.52 8.77 2.73
CA GLU A 143 -11.96 9.97 3.45
C GLU A 143 -10.78 10.68 4.16
N GLN A 144 -9.89 9.93 4.81
CA GLN A 144 -8.71 10.51 5.45
C GLN A 144 -7.76 11.13 4.42
N ALA A 145 -7.57 10.51 3.26
CA ALA A 145 -6.75 11.04 2.18
C ALA A 145 -7.38 12.32 1.58
N GLU A 146 -8.69 12.33 1.36
CA GLU A 146 -9.44 13.48 0.88
C GLU A 146 -9.40 14.64 1.88
N ALA A 147 -9.57 14.37 3.18
CA ALA A 147 -9.44 15.38 4.23
C ALA A 147 -8.04 16.01 4.23
N ARG A 148 -6.99 15.19 4.04
CA ARG A 148 -5.61 15.68 3.94
C ARG A 148 -5.38 16.51 2.67
N GLN A 149 -5.98 16.14 1.55
CA GLN A 149 -5.91 16.89 0.30
C GLN A 149 -6.62 18.24 0.45
N LYS A 150 -7.85 18.24 0.97
CA LYS A 150 -8.63 19.45 1.22
C LYS A 150 -7.89 20.42 2.16
N ALA A 151 -7.29 19.93 3.24
CA ALA A 151 -6.49 20.76 4.15
C ALA A 151 -5.27 21.40 3.45
N ARG A 152 -4.65 20.70 2.49
CA ARG A 152 -3.55 21.27 1.69
C ARG A 152 -4.07 22.32 0.72
N GLU A 153 -5.17 22.04 0.02
CA GLU A 153 -5.79 22.98 -0.91
C GLU A 153 -6.21 24.26 -0.20
N ASP A 154 -6.83 24.17 0.98
CA ASP A 154 -7.25 25.33 1.74
C ASP A 154 -6.04 26.16 2.23
N ALA A 155 -4.97 25.50 2.68
CA ALA A 155 -3.72 26.18 3.04
C ALA A 155 -3.08 26.89 1.84
N ASP A 156 -3.10 26.28 0.65
CA ASP A 156 -2.57 26.87 -0.57
C ASP A 156 -3.47 28.01 -1.08
N ARG A 157 -4.79 27.90 -0.95
CA ARG A 157 -5.74 29.00 -1.20
C ARG A 157 -5.50 30.19 -0.29
N GLU A 158 -5.24 29.97 1.00
CA GLU A 158 -4.87 31.06 1.91
C GLU A 158 -3.53 31.70 1.54
N ARG A 159 -2.53 30.90 1.20
CA ARG A 159 -1.21 31.39 0.77
C ARG A 159 -1.33 32.23 -0.49
N THR A 160 -2.05 31.74 -1.49
CA THR A 160 -2.27 32.46 -2.76
C THR A 160 -3.03 33.77 -2.54
N LYS A 161 -4.09 33.79 -1.70
CA LYS A 161 -4.77 35.03 -1.28
C LYS A 161 -3.80 36.02 -0.64
N LYS A 162 -3.00 35.58 0.34
CA LYS A 162 -2.00 36.42 1.01
C LYS A 162 -0.94 36.96 0.05
N ILE A 163 -0.46 36.15 -0.90
CA ILE A 163 0.50 36.57 -1.92
C ILE A 163 -0.14 37.60 -2.87
N ALA A 164 -1.34 37.32 -3.38
CA ALA A 164 -2.06 38.23 -4.27
C ALA A 164 -2.34 39.59 -3.61
N GLU A 165 -2.72 39.61 -2.33
CA GLU A 165 -2.88 40.86 -1.58
C GLU A 165 -1.56 41.63 -1.45
N ARG A 166 -0.46 40.95 -1.12
CA ARG A 166 0.86 41.56 -1.04
C ARG A 166 1.31 42.12 -2.39
N GLU A 167 1.05 41.41 -3.48
CA GLU A 167 1.38 41.86 -4.83
C GLU A 167 0.52 43.06 -5.25
N ARG A 168 -0.79 43.05 -4.95
CA ARG A 168 -1.67 44.20 -5.16
C ARG A 168 -1.15 45.43 -4.40
N PHE A 169 -0.80 45.26 -3.13
CA PHE A 169 -0.24 46.33 -2.30
C PHE A 169 1.10 46.84 -2.85
N ARG A 170 2.01 45.92 -3.23
CA ARG A 170 3.30 46.26 -3.84
C ARG A 170 3.13 47.03 -5.13
N LYS A 171 2.22 46.60 -6.01
CA LYS A 171 1.91 47.26 -7.28
C LYS A 171 1.31 48.65 -7.07
N ALA A 172 0.40 48.80 -6.11
CA ALA A 172 -0.19 50.10 -5.75
C ALA A 172 0.87 51.07 -5.20
N MET A 173 1.74 50.62 -4.29
CA MET A 173 2.86 51.41 -3.77
C MET A 173 3.87 51.78 -4.85
N ALA A 174 4.20 50.85 -5.77
CA ALA A 174 5.11 51.12 -6.88
C ALA A 174 4.54 52.19 -7.82
N LYS A 175 3.23 52.12 -8.14
CA LYS A 175 2.53 53.12 -8.96
C LYS A 175 2.47 54.49 -8.29
N ALA A 176 2.43 54.51 -6.96
CA ALA A 176 2.40 55.74 -6.18
C ALA A 176 3.79 56.37 -6.00
N ARG A 177 4.85 55.56 -5.95
CA ARG A 177 6.27 55.99 -5.90
C ARG A 177 6.87 56.37 -7.26
N GLY A 178 6.31 55.90 -8.37
CA GLY A 178 6.81 56.17 -9.73
C GLY A 178 6.33 57.50 -10.33
N GLY A 179 6.65 58.63 -9.73
CA GLY A 179 6.39 59.95 -10.31
C GLY A 179 7.37 60.34 -11.44
N PRO A 180 7.04 61.37 -12.23
CA PRO A 180 7.83 61.80 -13.40
C PRO A 180 9.32 62.04 -13.11
N ASN A 181 9.63 62.54 -11.90
CA ASN A 181 11.01 62.80 -11.44
C ASN A 181 11.41 61.90 -10.26
N GLY A 182 10.81 60.70 -10.12
CA GLY A 182 10.97 59.86 -8.93
C GLY A 182 10.30 60.41 -7.66
N GLN A 183 9.53 61.51 -7.79
CA GLN A 183 8.78 62.10 -6.71
C GLN A 183 7.58 61.22 -6.31
N ARG A 184 7.36 61.11 -5.01
CA ARG A 184 6.27 60.34 -4.41
C ARG A 184 4.92 61.05 -4.63
N LYS A 185 3.91 60.33 -5.11
CA LYS A 185 2.55 60.85 -5.25
C LYS A 185 1.81 60.68 -3.94
N LEU A 186 2.02 61.61 -3.00
CA LEU A 186 1.48 61.58 -1.63
C LEU A 186 -0.04 61.28 -1.57
N GLY A 187 -0.84 61.80 -2.50
CA GLY A 187 -2.29 61.51 -2.56
C GLY A 187 -2.64 60.05 -2.89
N ARG A 188 -1.79 59.35 -3.66
CA ARG A 188 -1.97 57.91 -3.96
C ARG A 188 -1.32 57.01 -2.91
N GLU A 189 -0.19 57.44 -2.35
CA GLU A 189 0.51 56.71 -1.28
C GLU A 189 -0.27 56.73 0.03
N SER A 190 -0.84 57.88 0.41
CA SER A 190 -1.63 58.03 1.64
C SER A 190 -2.77 57.02 1.71
N ARG A 191 -3.55 56.84 0.65
CA ARG A 191 -4.66 55.86 0.62
C ARG A 191 -4.20 54.42 0.87
N VAL A 192 -3.09 54.01 0.25
CA VAL A 192 -2.53 52.66 0.41
C VAL A 192 -1.95 52.46 1.81
N LEU A 193 -1.28 53.49 2.35
CA LEU A 193 -0.74 53.47 3.71
C LEU A 193 -1.85 53.48 4.78
N LEU A 194 -2.95 54.20 4.55
CA LEU A 194 -4.12 54.18 5.43
C LEU A 194 -4.77 52.80 5.47
N GLU A 195 -4.95 52.13 4.33
CA GLU A 195 -5.48 50.76 4.28
C GLU A 195 -4.58 49.78 5.06
N LYS A 196 -3.24 49.94 4.96
CA LYS A 196 -2.30 49.14 5.75
C LYS A 196 -2.42 49.41 7.26
N ALA A 197 -2.58 50.66 7.66
CA ALA A 197 -2.75 51.05 9.05
C ALA A 197 -4.06 50.51 9.63
N GLN A 198 -5.17 50.57 8.87
CA GLN A 198 -6.46 49.99 9.24
C GLN A 198 -6.36 48.47 9.48
N ARG A 199 -5.68 47.74 8.59
CA ARG A 199 -5.42 46.29 8.76
C ARG A 199 -4.59 45.99 10.01
N LEU A 200 -3.57 46.79 10.31
CA LEU A 200 -2.75 46.62 11.52
C LEU A 200 -3.54 46.93 12.81
N MET A 201 -4.49 47.86 12.75
CA MET A 201 -5.38 48.19 13.87
C MET A 201 -6.55 47.22 14.03
N GLY A 202 -6.67 46.18 13.19
CA GLY A 202 -7.80 45.24 13.23
C GLY A 202 -9.15 45.87 12.88
N LYS A 203 -9.15 47.11 12.37
CA LYS A 203 -10.33 47.80 11.85
C LYS A 203 -10.48 47.36 10.39
N SER A 204 -10.97 46.13 10.20
CA SER A 204 -11.33 45.60 8.88
C SER A 204 -12.81 45.79 8.61
#